data_AF-A0A1H0YCG5-F1
#
_entry.id   AF-A0A1H0YCG5-F1
#
_cell.length_a   1.000
_cell.length_b   1.000
_cell.length_c   1.000
_cell.angle_alpha   90.00
_cell.angle_beta   90.00
_cell.angle_gamma   90.00
#
_symmetry.space_group_name_H-M   'P 1'
#
loop_
_entity.id
_entity.type
_entity.pdbx_description
1 polymer ?
#
loop_
_entity_poly.entity_id
_entity_poly.type
_entity_poly.pdbx_seq_one_letter_code
_entity_poly.pdbx_strand_id
1 'polypeptide(L)'
;MKNRRKLIIISLIIFILATIASTCWYISLHSYGEGDLKNLTTIITQIGLFGGFFTTVLFLLINFCWKIKDRGLKAFLVAILVILFIVFVYQLTLNMIFYQTDNPHSFISYFFGLS
;
A
#
# COMPACT_ATOMS: atom_id res chain seq x y z
N MET A 1 14.38 1.06 25.38
CA MET A 1 14.77 1.29 23.95
C MET A 1 14.69 0.05 23.04
N LYS A 2 14.86 -1.19 23.52
CA LYS A 2 14.82 -2.42 22.69
C LYS A 2 13.55 -2.59 21.82
N ASN A 3 12.37 -2.28 22.36
CA ASN A 3 11.10 -2.45 21.61
C ASN A 3 10.88 -1.44 20.49
N ARG A 4 11.40 -0.20 20.60
CA ARG A 4 11.23 0.80 19.53
C ARG A 4 12.05 0.45 18.30
N ARG A 5 13.31 0.02 18.48
CA ARG A 5 14.16 -0.46 17.37
C ARG A 5 13.55 -1.67 16.66
N LYS A 6 13.02 -2.64 17.41
CA LYS A 6 12.34 -3.81 16.84
C LYS A 6 11.12 -3.42 15.99
N LEU A 7 10.31 -2.48 16.47
CA LEU A 7 9.15 -1.98 15.74
C LEU A 7 9.55 -1.28 14.44
N ILE A 8 10.57 -0.41 14.48
CA ILE A 8 11.08 0.28 13.30
C ILE A 8 11.58 -0.72 12.24
N ILE A 9 12.35 -1.73 12.65
CA ILE A 9 12.85 -2.76 11.74
C ILE A 9 11.70 -3.54 11.10
N ILE A 10 10.70 -3.96 11.89
CA ILE A 10 9.54 -4.68 11.37
C ILE A 10 8.76 -3.81 10.38
N SER A 11 8.51 -2.54 10.71
CA SER A 11 7.84 -1.60 9.79
C SER A 11 8.60 -1.43 8.49
N LEU A 12 9.94 -1.34 8.55
CA LEU A 12 10.78 -1.20 7.37
C LEU A 12 10.74 -2.45 6.49
N ILE A 13 10.73 -3.64 7.09
CA ILE A 13 10.57 -4.91 6.36
C ILE A 13 9.20 -4.97 5.68
N ILE A 14 8.12 -4.66 6.39
CA ILE A 14 6.76 -4.64 5.83
C ILE A 14 6.69 -3.63 4.68
N PHE A 15 7.28 -2.45 4.85
CA PHE A 15 7.32 -1.42 3.82
C PHE A 15 8.03 -1.89 2.55
N ILE A 16 9.21 -2.48 2.67
CA ILE A 16 9.97 -3.00 1.53
C ILE A 16 9.18 -4.10 0.82
N LEU A 17 8.64 -5.08 1.57
CA LEU A 17 7.87 -6.18 1.00
C LEU A 17 6.60 -5.69 0.29
N ALA A 18 5.87 -4.76 0.90
CA ALA A 18 4.65 -4.21 0.31
C ALA A 18 4.94 -3.33 -0.91
N THR A 19 6.06 -2.60 -0.92
CA THR A 19 6.53 -1.84 -2.08
C THR A 19 6.84 -2.76 -3.26
N ILE A 20 7.59 -3.84 -3.01
CA ILE A 20 7.91 -4.85 -4.03
C ILE A 20 6.63 -5.52 -4.54
N ALA A 21 5.77 -5.98 -3.64
CA ALA A 21 4.51 -6.63 -4.00
C ALA A 21 3.61 -5.73 -4.87
N SER A 22 3.43 -4.47 -4.48
CA SER A 22 2.61 -3.50 -5.24
C SER A 22 3.22 -3.22 -6.62
N THR A 23 4.54 -3.10 -6.70
CA THR A 23 5.26 -2.89 -7.97
C THR A 23 5.10 -4.11 -8.89
N CYS A 24 5.34 -5.31 -8.38
CA CYS A 24 5.17 -6.56 -9.13
C CYS A 24 3.72 -6.76 -9.57
N TRP A 25 2.75 -6.37 -8.74
CA TRP A 25 1.33 -6.42 -9.09
C TRP A 25 1.00 -5.52 -10.28
N TYR A 26 1.46 -4.27 -10.26
CA TYR A 26 1.28 -3.35 -11.39
C TYR A 26 1.92 -3.89 -12.67
N ILE A 27 3.17 -4.35 -12.59
CA ILE A 27 3.88 -4.93 -13.74
C ILE A 27 3.11 -6.15 -14.28
N SER A 28 2.64 -7.04 -13.41
CA SER A 28 1.86 -8.21 -13.83
C SER A 28 0.56 -7.82 -14.51
N LEU A 29 -0.09 -6.73 -14.10
CA LEU A 29 -1.31 -6.23 -14.76
C LEU A 29 -1.02 -5.68 -16.16
N HIS A 30 0.16 -5.10 -16.37
CA HIS A 30 0.52 -4.41 -17.62
C HIS A 30 1.46 -5.19 -18.55
N SER A 31 1.98 -6.34 -18.12
CA SER A 31 2.90 -7.20 -18.90
C SER A 31 2.34 -7.73 -20.23
N TYR A 32 1.03 -7.59 -20.49
CA TYR A 32 0.40 -7.97 -21.76
C TYR A 32 0.32 -6.83 -22.78
N GLY A 33 0.54 -5.57 -22.37
CA GLY A 33 0.75 -4.43 -23.27
C GLY A 33 2.25 -4.18 -23.46
N GLU A 34 2.65 -3.53 -24.57
CA GLU A 34 4.05 -3.16 -24.84
C GLU A 34 4.72 -2.65 -23.56
N GLY A 35 5.64 -3.46 -23.03
CA GLY A 35 6.08 -3.35 -21.65
C GLY A 35 6.63 -1.96 -21.34
N ASP A 36 5.88 -1.20 -20.56
CA ASP A 36 6.19 0.17 -20.12
C ASP A 36 7.30 0.20 -19.05
N LEU A 37 8.25 -0.75 -19.15
CA LEU A 37 9.46 -0.89 -18.33
C LEU A 37 10.37 0.34 -18.46
N LYS A 38 10.14 1.18 -19.47
CA LYS A 38 10.83 2.45 -19.66
C LYS A 38 10.62 3.40 -18.46
N ASN A 39 9.49 3.27 -17.77
CA ASN A 39 9.10 4.09 -16.63
C ASN A 39 9.08 3.32 -15.30
N LEU A 40 9.92 2.28 -15.15
CA LEU A 40 9.99 1.45 -13.94
C LEU A 40 10.26 2.25 -12.66
N THR A 41 11.06 3.31 -12.74
CA THR A 41 11.32 4.24 -11.63
C THR A 41 10.04 4.96 -11.19
N THR A 42 9.22 5.43 -12.13
CA THR A 42 7.91 6.06 -11.85
C THR A 42 6.95 5.06 -11.19
N ILE A 43 6.91 3.82 -11.68
CA ILE A 43 6.07 2.76 -11.09
C ILE A 43 6.47 2.50 -9.65
N ILE A 44 7.77 2.29 -9.37
CA ILE A 44 8.26 2.04 -8.01
C ILE A 44 7.94 3.23 -7.10
N THR A 45 8.22 4.45 -7.55
CA THR A 45 8.08 5.65 -6.72
C THR A 45 6.63 6.04 -6.45
N GLN A 46 5.76 5.97 -7.45
CA GLN A 46 4.38 6.42 -7.30
C GLN A 46 3.43 5.33 -6.83
N ILE A 47 3.60 4.11 -7.31
CA ILE A 47 2.69 2.99 -7.02
C ILE A 47 3.27 2.14 -5.89
N GLY A 48 4.53 1.74 -6.02
CA GLY A 48 5.24 0.94 -5.04
C GLY A 48 5.30 1.62 -3.66
N LEU A 49 5.89 2.82 -3.57
CA LEU A 49 6.06 3.51 -2.28
C LEU A 49 4.71 3.89 -1.67
N PHE A 50 3.73 4.29 -2.48
CA PHE A 50 2.39 4.65 -2.00
C PHE A 50 1.68 3.43 -1.40
N GLY A 51 1.62 2.32 -2.15
CA GLY A 51 1.06 1.04 -1.69
C GLY A 51 1.78 0.51 -0.45
N GLY A 52 3.11 0.58 -0.45
CA GLY A 52 3.97 0.18 0.65
C GLY A 52 3.75 1.02 1.92
N PHE A 53 3.63 2.33 1.78
CA PHE A 53 3.43 3.26 2.89
C PHE A 53 2.08 3.02 3.57
N PHE A 54 0.99 3.00 2.80
CA PHE A 54 -0.35 2.76 3.33
C PHE A 54 -0.47 1.40 4.01
N THR A 55 0.07 0.34 3.40
CA THR A 55 0.08 -1.00 3.99
C THR A 55 0.82 -1.01 5.33
N THR A 56 1.98 -0.34 5.39
CA THR A 56 2.77 -0.27 6.63
C THR A 56 2.04 0.49 7.74
N VAL A 57 1.38 1.60 7.40
CA VAL A 57 0.57 2.37 8.35
C VAL A 57 -0.58 1.54 8.90
N LEU A 58 -1.30 0.79 8.06
CA LEU A 58 -2.38 -0.09 8.49
C LEU A 58 -1.88 -1.18 9.44
N PHE A 59 -0.76 -1.85 9.12
CA PHE A 59 -0.16 -2.83 10.02
C PHE A 59 0.26 -2.24 11.37
N LEU A 60 0.77 -1.01 11.37
CA LEU A 60 1.10 -0.30 12.61
C LEU A 60 -0.15 -0.03 13.45
N LEU A 61 -1.24 0.44 12.84
CA LEU A 61 -2.52 0.66 13.52
C LEU A 61 -3.07 -0.64 14.13
N ILE A 62 -3.03 -1.73 13.38
CA ILE A 62 -3.41 -3.06 13.87
C ILE A 62 -2.56 -3.43 15.10
N ASN A 63 -1.24 -3.27 15.03
CA ASN A 63 -0.35 -3.53 16.16
C ASN A 63 -0.62 -2.62 17.37
N PHE A 64 -1.08 -1.38 17.16
CA PHE A 64 -1.54 -0.52 18.26
C PHE A 64 -2.83 -1.03 18.90
N CYS A 65 -3.78 -1.57 18.13
CA CYS A 65 -4.99 -2.18 18.66
C CYS A 65 -4.70 -3.36 19.59
N TRP A 66 -3.56 -4.06 19.43
CA TRP A 66 -3.16 -5.15 20.34
C TRP A 66 -2.90 -4.71 21.78
N LYS A 67 -2.69 -3.40 22.02
CA LYS A 67 -2.52 -2.84 23.37
C LYS A 67 -3.85 -2.61 24.10
N ILE A 68 -4.98 -2.73 23.39
CA ILE A 68 -6.32 -2.55 23.95
C ILE A 68 -6.69 -3.78 24.78
N LYS A 69 -7.04 -3.55 26.06
CA LYS A 69 -7.39 -4.61 27.02
C LYS A 69 -8.76 -5.21 26.74
N ASP A 70 -9.70 -4.38 26.31
CA ASP A 70 -11.06 -4.80 25.96
C ASP A 70 -11.03 -5.65 24.67
N ARG A 71 -11.46 -6.91 24.79
CA ARG A 71 -11.42 -7.87 23.68
C ARG A 71 -12.47 -7.55 22.61
N GLY A 72 -13.63 -7.03 22.98
CA GLY A 72 -14.71 -6.69 22.06
C GLY A 72 -14.34 -5.46 21.23
N LEU A 73 -13.89 -4.40 21.88
CA LEU A 73 -13.41 -3.18 21.20
C LEU A 73 -12.21 -3.48 20.30
N LYS A 74 -11.26 -4.32 20.76
CA LYS A 74 -10.13 -4.76 19.94
C LYS A 74 -10.58 -5.49 18.69
N ALA A 75 -11.48 -6.47 18.81
CA ALA A 75 -11.97 -7.24 17.68
C ALA A 75 -12.70 -6.34 16.67
N PHE A 76 -13.55 -5.43 17.16
CA PHE A 76 -14.27 -4.47 16.35
C PHE A 76 -13.33 -3.54 15.56
N LEU A 77 -12.32 -2.95 16.22
CA LEU A 77 -11.36 -2.06 15.56
C LEU A 77 -10.50 -2.79 14.53
N VAL A 78 -10.04 -4.01 14.85
CA VAL A 78 -9.27 -4.82 13.89
C VAL A 78 -10.14 -5.18 12.69
N ALA A 79 -11.42 -5.52 12.88
CA ALA A 79 -12.34 -5.80 11.78
C ALA A 79 -12.51 -4.57 10.86
N ILE A 80 -12.68 -3.37 11.42
CA ILE A 80 -12.73 -2.13 10.64
C ILE A 80 -11.44 -1.91 9.84
N LEU A 81 -10.27 -2.09 10.47
CA LEU A 81 -8.98 -1.92 9.80
C LEU A 81 -8.79 -2.92 8.66
N VAL A 82 -9.27 -4.16 8.80
CA VAL A 82 -9.27 -5.16 7.73
C VAL A 82 -10.19 -4.75 6.58
N ILE A 83 -11.40 -4.27 6.87
CA ILE A 83 -12.32 -3.77 5.83
C ILE A 83 -11.68 -2.60 5.07
N LEU A 84 -11.08 -1.64 5.80
CA LEU A 84 -10.37 -0.52 5.20
C LEU A 84 -9.19 -0.98 4.32
N PHE A 85 -8.46 -2.01 4.75
CA PHE A 85 -7.39 -2.60 3.95
C PHE A 85 -7.91 -3.21 2.65
N ILE A 86 -9.03 -3.95 2.70
CA ILE A 86 -9.66 -4.53 1.51
C ILE A 86 -10.09 -3.43 0.53
N VAL A 87 -10.78 -2.39 1.02
CA VAL A 87 -11.20 -1.24 0.21
C VAL A 87 -10.00 -0.53 -0.40
N PHE A 88 -8.93 -0.34 0.37
CA PHE A 88 -7.68 0.26 -0.11
C PHE A 88 -7.05 -0.58 -1.23
N VAL A 89 -6.91 -1.90 -1.06
CA VAL A 89 -6.33 -2.79 -2.08
C VAL A 89 -7.18 -2.80 -3.35
N TYR A 90 -8.51 -2.82 -3.20
CA TYR A 90 -9.43 -2.73 -4.33
C TYR A 90 -9.25 -1.42 -5.11
N GLN A 91 -9.26 -0.28 -4.41
CA GLN A 91 -9.08 1.04 -5.02
C GLN A 91 -7.69 1.16 -5.66
N LEU A 92 -6.65 0.69 -4.99
CA LEU A 92 -5.29 0.65 -5.52
C LEU A 92 -5.24 -0.14 -6.83
N THR A 93 -5.90 -1.30 -6.89
CA THR A 93 -5.95 -2.16 -8.08
C THR A 93 -6.68 -1.49 -9.24
N LEU A 94 -7.83 -0.88 -8.99
CA LEU A 94 -8.55 -0.12 -10.02
C LEU A 94 -7.69 1.01 -10.58
N ASN A 95 -7.07 1.78 -9.70
CA ASN A 95 -6.20 2.88 -10.11
C ASN A 95 -4.99 2.37 -10.89
N MET A 96 -4.40 1.23 -10.50
CA MET A 96 -3.33 0.60 -11.28
C MET A 96 -3.80 0.25 -12.69
N ILE A 97 -4.98 -0.36 -12.86
CA ILE A 97 -5.51 -0.79 -14.17
C ILE A 97 -5.70 0.38 -15.13
N PHE A 98 -6.17 1.53 -14.63
CA PHE A 98 -6.47 2.68 -15.48
C PHE A 98 -5.34 3.71 -15.55
N TYR A 99 -4.31 3.58 -14.71
CA TYR A 99 -3.18 4.49 -14.71
C TYR A 99 -2.22 4.16 -15.85
N GLN A 100 -1.97 5.14 -16.70
CA GLN A 100 -0.94 5.06 -17.74
C GLN A 100 0.27 5.89 -17.29
N THR A 101 1.45 5.28 -17.36
CA THR A 101 2.70 5.88 -16.89
C THR A 101 3.15 7.11 -17.68
N ASP A 102 2.64 7.27 -18.90
CA ASP A 102 2.94 8.39 -19.79
C ASP A 102 2.03 9.62 -19.57
N ASN A 103 1.04 9.54 -18.67
CA ASN A 103 0.17 10.66 -18.35
C ASN A 103 0.88 11.71 -17.47
N PRO A 104 0.59 13.01 -17.66
CA PRO A 104 1.19 14.09 -16.87
C PRO A 104 0.68 14.12 -15.41
N HIS A 105 -0.42 13.42 -15.13
CA HIS A 105 -1.01 13.34 -13.80
C HIS A 105 -0.34 12.24 -12.97
N SER A 106 -0.03 12.56 -11.71
CA SER A 106 0.52 11.58 -10.77
C SER A 106 -0.49 10.49 -10.42
N PHE A 107 -0.01 9.30 -10.04
CA PHE A 107 -0.84 8.22 -9.51
C PHE A 107 -1.68 8.67 -8.31
N ILE A 108 -1.14 9.56 -7.46
CA ILE A 108 -1.82 10.07 -6.27
C ILE A 108 -3.03 10.94 -6.66
N SER A 109 -2.87 11.82 -7.67
CA SER A 109 -4.01 12.61 -8.18
C SER A 109 -5.13 11.72 -8.71
N TYR A 110 -4.77 10.66 -9.45
CA TYR A 110 -5.74 9.68 -9.92
C TYR A 110 -6.42 8.94 -8.75
N PHE A 111 -5.64 8.55 -7.74
CA PHE A 111 -6.12 7.82 -6.57
C PHE A 111 -7.17 8.60 -5.76
N PHE A 112 -6.99 9.92 -5.64
CA PHE A 112 -7.92 10.79 -4.91
C PHE A 112 -9.00 11.43 -5.79
N GLY A 113 -9.03 11.14 -7.10
CA GLY A 113 -9.98 11.76 -8.03
C GLY A 113 -9.79 13.28 -8.18
N LEU A 114 -8.56 13.76 -7.96
CA LEU A 114 -8.19 15.16 -8.16
C LEU A 114 -7.75 15.32 -9.62
N SER A 115 -8.72 15.49 -10.52
CA SER A 115 -8.51 15.84 -11.93
C SER A 115 -8.22 17.33 -12.09
#